data_AF-A0A2M8TA19-F1
#
_entry.id   AF-A0A2M8TA19-F1
#
_cell.length_a   1.000
_cell.length_b   1.000
_cell.length_c   1.000
_cell.angle_alpha   90.00
_cell.angle_beta   90.00
_cell.angle_gamma   90.00
#
_symmetry.space_group_name_H-M   'P 1'
#
loop_
_entity.id
_entity.type
_entity.pdbx_description
1 polymer ?
#
loop_
_entity_poly.entity_id
_entity_poly.type
_entity_poly.pdbx_seq_one_letter_code
_entity_poly.pdbx_strand_id
1 'polypeptide(L)'
;MGVLYIEGLSDEYKKKIKKRELSLKSIDSIFHSIKDTYHQRKKGMLCASIMLTAIFLIMDVMTALNELKTNQLNMSTLVFPIVIIPFILALCYFLCVSRIPRQFNKCLKIGYPELMDQYGYDAIKAPKIKNNNRK
;
A
#
# COMPACT_ATOMS: atom_id res chain seq x y z
N MET A 1 -26.60 -10.21 -1.51
CA MET A 1 -25.36 -9.98 -0.73
C MET A 1 -24.42 -9.16 -1.60
N GLY A 2 -24.33 -7.85 -1.35
CA GLY A 2 -23.52 -6.94 -2.17
C GLY A 2 -22.05 -7.05 -1.78
N VAL A 3 -21.21 -7.42 -2.76
CA VAL A 3 -19.76 -7.43 -2.62
C VAL A 3 -19.30 -5.98 -2.48
N LEU A 4 -18.95 -5.57 -1.26
CA LEU A 4 -18.42 -4.24 -0.95
C LEU A 4 -17.04 -4.09 -1.57
N TYR A 5 -16.99 -3.55 -2.79
CA TYR A 5 -15.79 -3.03 -3.41
C TYR A 5 -15.35 -1.75 -2.67
N ILE A 6 -14.39 -1.88 -1.76
CA ILE A 6 -13.79 -0.73 -1.06
C ILE A 6 -12.65 -0.19 -1.92
N GLU A 7 -12.98 0.63 -2.91
CA GLU A 7 -12.00 1.44 -3.65
C GLU A 7 -11.36 2.51 -2.73
N GLY A 8 -12.10 2.90 -1.70
CA GLY A 8 -11.70 3.76 -0.59
C GLY A 8 -12.80 3.74 0.47
N LEU A 9 -12.50 4.11 1.71
CA LEU A 9 -13.52 4.27 2.74
C LEU A 9 -14.47 5.39 2.29
N SER A 10 -15.63 5.05 1.72
CA SER A 10 -16.58 6.02 1.18
C SER A 10 -16.94 7.04 2.26
N ASP A 11 -17.15 8.30 1.88
CA ASP A 11 -17.37 9.40 2.82
C ASP A 11 -18.59 9.17 3.72
N GLU A 12 -19.55 8.35 3.28
CA GLU A 12 -20.65 7.88 4.12
C GLU A 12 -20.17 7.01 5.29
N TYR A 13 -19.28 6.05 5.05
CA TYR A 13 -18.74 5.20 6.12
C TYR A 13 -17.86 6.02 7.08
N LYS A 14 -17.13 7.02 6.57
CA LYS A 14 -16.39 7.95 7.44
C LYS A 14 -17.32 8.70 8.38
N LYS A 15 -18.46 9.18 7.89
CA LYS A 15 -19.47 9.88 8.72
C LYS A 15 -20.09 8.96 9.75
N LYS A 16 -20.50 7.74 9.36
CA LYS A 16 -21.12 6.77 10.27
C LYS A 16 -20.17 6.28 11.36
N ILE A 17 -18.88 6.06 11.03
CA ILE A 17 -17.86 5.70 12.04
C ILE A 17 -17.66 6.86 13.03
N LYS A 18 -17.56 8.10 12.56
CA LYS A 18 -17.40 9.27 13.44
C LYS A 18 -18.60 9.51 14.35
N LYS A 19 -19.82 9.17 13.90
CA LYS A 19 -21.06 9.35 14.65
C LYS A 19 -21.42 8.19 15.59
N ARG A 20 -20.57 7.17 15.71
CA ARG A 20 -20.85 5.92 16.45
C ARG A 20 -22.11 5.16 15.99
N GLU A 21 -22.51 5.32 14.73
CA GLU A 21 -23.73 4.71 14.20
C GLU A 21 -23.50 3.28 13.66
N LEU A 22 -22.27 2.77 13.72
CA LEU A 22 -21.92 1.45 13.18
C LEU A 22 -21.88 0.38 14.27
N SER A 23 -22.44 -0.80 13.98
CA SER A 23 -22.27 -1.96 14.86
C SER A 23 -20.82 -2.47 14.84
N LEU A 24 -20.37 -3.10 15.93
CA LEU A 24 -19.06 -3.75 16.00
C LEU A 24 -18.81 -4.73 14.85
N LYS A 25 -19.83 -5.50 14.44
CA LYS A 25 -19.73 -6.43 13.29
C LYS A 25 -19.44 -5.71 11.97
N SER A 26 -19.96 -4.50 11.80
CA SER A 26 -19.72 -3.68 10.61
C SER A 26 -18.32 -3.06 10.63
N ILE A 27 -17.80 -2.71 11.81
CA ILE A 27 -16.43 -2.20 11.97
C ILE A 27 -15.42 -3.31 11.68
N ASP A 28 -15.69 -4.53 12.18
CA ASP A 28 -14.85 -5.70 11.98
C ASP A 28 -14.73 -6.09 10.49
N SER A 29 -15.86 -6.09 9.76
CA SER A 29 -15.86 -6.39 8.32
C SER A 29 -15.12 -5.33 7.49
N ILE A 30 -15.26 -4.04 7.85
CA ILE A 30 -14.52 -2.94 7.23
C ILE A 30 -13.02 -3.09 7.50
N PHE A 31 -12.64 -3.40 8.75
CA PHE A 31 -11.24 -3.62 9.10
C PHE A 31 -10.62 -4.78 8.33
N HIS A 32 -11.31 -5.93 8.23
CA HIS A 32 -10.83 -7.07 7.45
C HIS A 32 -10.70 -6.72 5.96
N SER A 33 -11.67 -6.01 5.38
CA SER A 33 -11.56 -5.55 4.00
C SER A 33 -10.36 -4.62 3.78
N ILE A 34 -10.15 -3.65 4.68
CA ILE A 34 -9.01 -2.73 4.61
C ILE A 34 -7.68 -3.47 4.76
N LYS A 35 -7.60 -4.42 5.70
CA LYS A 35 -6.41 -5.26 5.92
C LYS A 35 -6.09 -6.10 4.69
N ASP A 36 -7.11 -6.66 4.06
CA ASP A 36 -6.97 -7.46 2.86
C ASP A 36 -6.51 -6.62 1.68
N THR A 37 -7.14 -5.48 1.45
CA THR A 37 -6.72 -4.51 0.42
C THR A 37 -5.31 -3.99 0.70
N TYR A 38 -4.94 -3.70 1.95
CA TYR A 38 -3.60 -3.26 2.31
C TYR A 38 -2.54 -4.31 1.94
N HIS A 39 -2.74 -5.57 2.34
CA HIS A 39 -1.78 -6.64 2.02
C HIS A 39 -1.74 -7.00 0.53
N GLN A 40 -2.89 -6.98 -0.15
CA GLN A 40 -2.94 -7.17 -1.61
C GLN A 40 -2.19 -6.05 -2.33
N ARG A 41 -2.46 -4.78 -1.99
CA ARG A 41 -1.76 -3.63 -2.58
C ARG A 41 -0.28 -3.63 -2.24
N LYS A 42 0.11 -4.00 -1.01
CA LYS A 42 1.52 -4.16 -0.62
C LYS A 42 2.22 -5.23 -1.46
N LYS A 43 1.59 -6.39 -1.67
CA LYS A 43 2.13 -7.46 -2.51
C LYS A 43 2.22 -7.04 -3.99
N GLY A 44 1.19 -6.36 -4.49
CA GLY A 44 1.18 -5.79 -5.84
C GLY A 44 2.28 -4.76 -6.05
N MET A 45 2.47 -3.83 -5.11
CA MET A 45 3.57 -2.86 -5.11
C MET A 45 4.94 -3.53 -5.09
N LEU A 46 5.11 -4.59 -4.30
CA LEU A 46 6.36 -5.34 -4.25
C LEU A 46 6.66 -6.00 -5.60
N CYS A 47 5.68 -6.67 -6.20
CA CYS A 47 5.81 -7.27 -7.53
C CYS A 47 6.13 -6.20 -8.60
N ALA A 48 5.40 -5.09 -8.60
CA ALA A 48 5.64 -3.97 -9.51
C ALA A 48 7.04 -3.37 -9.32
N SER A 49 7.52 -3.23 -8.08
CA SER A 49 8.86 -2.72 -7.80
C SER A 49 9.96 -3.62 -8.34
N ILE A 50 9.79 -4.94 -8.23
CA ILE A 50 10.74 -5.92 -8.76
C ILE A 50 10.75 -5.87 -10.30
N MET A 51 9.57 -5.88 -10.93
CA MET A 51 9.47 -5.78 -12.39
C MET A 51 10.11 -4.49 -12.92
N LEU A 52 9.83 -3.36 -12.28
CA LEU A 52 10.40 -2.08 -12.68
C LEU A 52 11.93 -2.09 -12.55
N THR A 53 12.44 -2.61 -11.42
CA THR A 53 13.89 -2.71 -11.18
C THR A 53 14.57 -3.59 -12.22
N ALA A 54 13.95 -4.71 -12.61
CA ALA A 54 14.47 -5.59 -13.64
C ALA A 54 14.53 -4.92 -15.02
N ILE A 55 13.50 -4.15 -15.38
CA ILE A 55 13.48 -3.39 -16.65
C ILE A 55 14.61 -2.36 -16.67
N PHE A 56 14.77 -1.58 -15.59
CA PHE A 56 15.82 -0.56 -15.52
C PHE A 56 17.22 -1.18 -15.53
N LEU A 57 17.44 -2.31 -14.84
CA LEU A 57 18.70 -3.04 -14.92
C LEU A 57 19.06 -3.43 -16.35
N ILE A 58 18.10 -3.93 -17.13
CA ILE A 58 18.33 -4.29 -18.53
C ILE A 58 18.66 -3.04 -19.36
N MET A 59 17.94 -1.94 -19.16
CA MET A 59 18.20 -0.67 -19.85
C MET A 59 19.57 -0.09 -19.51
N ASP A 60 19.97 -0.12 -18.24
CA ASP A 60 21.27 0.37 -17.77
C ASP A 60 22.42 -0.44 -18.37
N VAL A 61 22.29 -1.77 -18.42
CA VAL A 61 23.28 -2.65 -19.06
C VAL A 61 23.40 -2.35 -20.55
N MET A 62 22.28 -2.23 -21.27
CA MET A 62 22.28 -1.89 -22.70
C MET A 62 22.90 -0.52 -22.98
N THR A 63 22.62 0.46 -22.11
CA THR A 63 23.16 1.82 -22.21
C THR A 63 24.66 1.82 -21.95
N ALA A 64 25.12 1.14 -20.90
CA ALA A 64 26.54 1.01 -20.57
C ALA A 64 27.34 0.33 -21.71
N LEU A 65 26.78 -0.72 -22.33
CA LEU A 65 27.41 -1.39 -23.48
C LEU A 65 27.51 -0.47 -24.70
N ASN A 66 26.50 0.37 -24.95
CA ASN A 66 26.53 1.34 -26.03
C ASN A 66 27.53 2.47 -25.77
N GLU A 67 27.59 3.00 -24.55
CA GLU A 67 28.54 4.06 -24.16
C GLU A 67 29.99 3.59 -24.21
N LEU A 68 30.27 2.34 -23.84
CA LEU A 68 31.59 1.71 -24.02
C LEU A 68 32.01 1.65 -25.49
N LYS A 69 31.06 1.44 -26.40
CA LYS A 69 31.32 1.38 -27.85
C LYS A 69 31.55 2.77 -28.45
N THR A 70 30.87 3.80 -27.93
CA THR A 70 30.95 5.18 -28.44
C THR A 70 31.99 6.04 -27.71
N ASN A 71 32.63 5.52 -26.65
CA ASN A 71 33.59 6.23 -25.79
C ASN A 71 33.04 7.56 -25.20
N GLN A 72 31.71 7.69 -25.13
CA GLN A 72 31.01 8.81 -24.52
C GLN A 72 30.23 8.30 -23.32
N LEU A 73 30.83 8.38 -22.14
CA LEU A 73 30.18 8.02 -20.88
C LEU A 73 29.33 9.19 -20.39
N ASN A 74 28.00 9.05 -20.49
CA ASN A 74 27.05 10.03 -19.98
C ASN A 74 26.57 9.60 -18.60
N MET A 75 27.36 9.94 -17.57
CA MET A 75 27.06 9.61 -16.17
C MET A 75 25.66 10.07 -15.69
N SER A 76 25.09 11.11 -16.32
CA SER A 76 23.74 11.60 -16.01
C SER A 76 22.64 10.56 -16.27
N THR A 77 22.83 9.69 -17.27
CA THR A 77 21.82 8.72 -17.70
C THR A 77 21.65 7.59 -16.68
N LEU A 78 22.73 7.23 -15.98
CA LEU A 78 22.75 6.19 -14.94
C LEU A 78 22.28 6.71 -13.56
N VAL A 79 22.56 7.96 -13.23
CA VAL A 79 22.21 8.52 -11.91
C VAL A 79 20.72 8.86 -11.79
N PHE A 80 20.09 9.29 -12.88
CA PHE A 80 18.68 9.67 -12.91
C PHE A 80 17.70 8.56 -12.45
N PRO A 81 17.76 7.31 -12.98
CA PRO A 81 16.86 6.24 -12.55
C PRO A 81 17.09 5.86 -11.08
N ILE A 82 18.34 5.83 -10.62
CA ILE A 82 18.70 5.45 -9.24
C ILE A 82 18.04 6.37 -8.20
N VAL A 83 17.87 7.66 -8.51
CA VAL A 83 17.31 8.64 -7.56
C VAL A 83 15.79 8.77 -7.71
N ILE A 84 15.28 8.85 -8.93
CA ILE A 84 13.87 9.20 -9.17
C ILE A 84 12.94 8.00 -8.99
N ILE A 85 13.37 6.80 -9.38
CA ILE A 85 12.56 5.59 -9.25
C ILE A 85 12.17 5.29 -7.79
N PRO A 86 13.11 5.24 -6.82
CA PRO A 86 12.73 4.99 -5.43
C PRO A 86 11.83 6.10 -4.89
N PHE A 87 12.01 7.34 -5.33
CA PHE A 87 11.14 8.46 -4.95
C PHE A 87 9.70 8.26 -5.45
N ILE A 88 9.52 7.91 -6.72
CA ILE A 88 8.19 7.61 -7.31
C ILE A 88 7.56 6.40 -6.61
N LEU A 89 8.33 5.34 -6.36
CA LEU A 89 7.84 4.15 -5.65
C LEU A 89 7.40 4.48 -4.22
N ALA A 90 8.16 5.31 -3.50
CA ALA A 90 7.79 5.78 -2.17
C ALA A 90 6.49 6.60 -2.18
N LEU A 91 6.31 7.49 -3.16
CA LEU A 91 5.07 8.25 -3.34
C LEU A 91 3.88 7.33 -3.66
N CYS A 92 4.03 6.40 -4.59
CA CYS A 92 3.01 5.41 -4.92
C CYS A 92 2.64 4.54 -3.70
N TYR A 93 3.62 4.12 -2.91
CA TYR A 93 3.37 3.40 -1.67
C TYR A 93 2.54 4.24 -0.69
N PHE A 94 2.89 5.51 -0.52
CA PHE A 94 2.17 6.41 0.37
C PHE A 94 0.72 6.63 -0.08
N LEU A 95 0.52 6.91 -1.37
CA LEU A 95 -0.79 7.23 -1.94
C LEU A 95 -1.70 6.01 -2.07
N CYS A 96 -1.18 4.87 -2.55
CA CYS A 96 -2.00 3.69 -2.85
C CYS A 96 -2.13 2.73 -1.67
N VAL A 97 -1.08 2.57 -0.85
CA VAL A 97 -1.04 1.57 0.22
C VAL A 97 -1.38 2.20 1.58
N SER A 98 -0.82 3.36 1.90
CA SER A 98 -0.94 3.94 3.24
C SER A 98 -2.13 4.88 3.45
N ARG A 99 -2.73 5.40 2.38
CA ARG A 99 -3.81 6.41 2.46
C ARG A 99 -5.09 5.86 3.11
N ILE A 100 -5.56 4.69 2.67
CA ILE A 100 -6.80 4.05 3.15
C ILE A 100 -6.71 3.69 4.64
N PRO A 101 -5.71 2.93 5.11
CA PRO A 101 -5.62 2.57 6.53
C PRO A 101 -5.40 3.79 7.43
N ARG A 102 -4.69 4.83 6.97
CA ARG A 102 -4.57 6.09 7.73
C ARG A 102 -5.89 6.85 7.86
N GLN A 103 -6.70 6.88 6.81
CA GLN A 103 -8.02 7.52 6.87
C GLN A 103 -8.97 6.79 7.80
N PHE A 104 -8.96 5.45 7.76
CA PHE A 104 -9.72 4.62 8.69
C PHE A 104 -9.28 4.85 10.14
N ASN A 105 -7.97 4.82 10.39
CA ASN A 105 -7.40 5.08 11.72
C ASN A 105 -7.83 6.43 12.30
N LYS A 106 -7.81 7.50 11.47
CA LYS A 106 -8.28 8.82 11.89
C LYS A 106 -9.78 8.84 12.22
N CYS A 107 -10.61 8.14 11.46
CA CYS A 107 -12.05 8.07 11.72
C CYS A 107 -12.35 7.23 12.95
N LEU A 108 -11.64 6.12 13.13
CA LEU A 108 -11.76 5.25 14.29
C LEU A 108 -11.35 5.97 15.57
N LYS A 109 -10.26 6.76 15.55
CA LYS A 109 -9.83 7.57 16.70
C LYS A 109 -10.88 8.58 17.18
N ILE A 110 -11.69 9.11 16.27
CA ILE A 110 -12.74 10.09 16.58
C ILE A 110 -14.00 9.40 17.10
N GLY A 111 -14.42 8.32 16.43
CA GLY A 111 -15.66 7.62 16.78
C GLY A 111 -15.50 6.65 17.95
N TYR A 112 -14.50 5.78 17.91
CA TYR A 112 -14.30 4.67 18.84
C TYR A 112 -12.84 4.61 19.31
N PRO A 113 -12.39 5.57 20.14
CA PRO A 113 -11.04 5.54 20.70
C PRO A 113 -10.76 4.25 21.49
N GLU A 114 -11.77 3.65 22.12
CA GLU A 114 -11.67 2.39 22.84
C GLU A 114 -11.34 1.16 21.97
N LEU A 115 -11.61 1.23 20.65
CA LEU A 115 -11.35 0.14 19.70
C LEU A 115 -10.00 0.29 18.97
N MET A 116 -9.24 1.34 19.30
CA MET A 116 -7.96 1.65 18.65
C MET A 116 -6.91 0.56 18.81
N ASP A 117 -6.85 -0.11 19.96
CA ASP A 117 -5.86 -1.16 20.21
C ASP A 117 -6.13 -2.42 19.38
N GLN A 118 -7.40 -2.72 19.08
CA GLN A 118 -7.79 -3.90 18.31
C GLN A 118 -7.80 -3.66 16.81
N TYR A 119 -8.24 -2.48 16.38
CA TYR A 119 -8.55 -2.17 14.98
C TYR A 119 -7.72 -1.02 14.39
N GLY A 120 -6.73 -0.52 15.15
CA GLY A 120 -5.86 0.57 14.74
C GLY A 120 -4.93 0.23 13.59
N TYR A 121 -4.20 1.25 13.14
CA TYR A 121 -3.25 1.16 12.03
C TYR A 121 -2.22 0.03 12.21
N ASP A 122 -1.76 -0.21 13.44
CA ASP A 122 -0.77 -1.24 13.74
C ASP A 122 -1.36 -2.66 13.56
N ALA A 123 -2.63 -2.86 13.92
CA ALA A 123 -3.35 -4.11 13.70
C ALA A 123 -3.61 -4.40 12.20
N ILE A 124 -3.75 -3.35 11.39
CA ILE A 124 -3.83 -3.46 9.92
C ILE A 124 -2.48 -3.87 9.33
N LYS A 125 -1.39 -3.28 9.83
CA LYS A 125 -0.03 -3.57 9.39
C LYS A 125 0.43 -4.98 9.77
N ALA A 126 -0.08 -5.51 10.88
CA ALA A 126 0.27 -6.82 11.38
C ALA A 126 0.10 -7.90 10.29
N PRO A 127 1.07 -8.82 10.16
CA PRO A 127 0.95 -9.93 9.23
C PRO A 127 -0.34 -10.70 9.51
N LYS A 128 -1.00 -11.21 8.46
CA LYS A 128 -2.10 -12.15 8.66
C LYS A 128 -1.51 -13.38 9.38
N ILE A 129 -1.87 -13.56 10.65
CA ILE A 129 -1.65 -14.83 11.32
C ILE A 129 -2.53 -15.82 10.56
N LYS A 130 -1.93 -16.64 9.69
CA LYS A 130 -2.59 -17.81 9.16
C LYS A 130 -2.83 -18.71 10.35
N ASN A 131 -4.03 -18.70 10.93
CA ASN A 131 -4.44 -19.75 11.84
C ASN A 131 -4.36 -21.06 11.06
N ASN A 132 -3.30 -21.80 11.33
CA ASN A 132 -3.00 -23.09 10.73
C ASN A 132 -3.80 -24.17 11.49
N ASN A 133 -5.12 -23.97 11.63
CA ASN A 133 -6.03 -24.94 12.22
C ASN A 133 -6.86 -25.56 11.10
N ARG A 134 -6.17 -26.36 10.28
CA ARG A 134 -6.77 -27.47 9.53
C ARG A 134 -5.82 -28.65 9.64
N LYS A 135 -5.97 -29.43 10.70
CA LYS A 135 -5.92 -30.88 10.65
C LYS A 135 -6.99 -31.40 11.61
#